data_AF-E2AS30-F1
#
_entry.id   AF-E2AS30-F1
#
_cell.length_a   1.000
_cell.length_b   1.000
_cell.length_c   1.000
_cell.angle_alpha   90.00
_cell.angle_beta   90.00
_cell.angle_gamma   90.00
#
_symmetry.space_group_name_H-M   'P 1'
#
loop_
_entity.id
_entity.type
_entity.pdbx_description
1 polymer ?
#
loop_
_entity_poly.entity_id
_entity_poly.type
_entity_poly.pdbx_seq_one_letter_code
_entity_poly.pdbx_strand_id
1 'polypeptide(L)'
;QISRETVADRFSFCREVCMAALDEHFENTDLLGGVGEVVEIDECKIGRRKYERGRIVEGSWILGMIHRGHPANYRLEICPDNKRDKDTLLALIKKHVAPGTEIHTDCWKGYINLDKHGYGHFRPFPCENFVDPETNVHTQNIESSWRWMRRHLSRGAHQENIAQHLCEFLWRRGVRKLNKDPFKQLIIDNKKCY
;
A
#
# COMPACT_ATOMS: atom_id res chain seq x y z
N GLN A 1 -37.95 -6.03 2.50
CA GLN A 1 -36.66 -6.36 3.16
C GLN A 1 -35.64 -6.52 2.04
N ILE A 2 -34.49 -5.83 2.08
CA ILE A 2 -33.45 -5.93 1.04
C ILE A 2 -32.66 -7.21 1.27
N SER A 3 -32.34 -7.97 0.22
CA SER A 3 -31.58 -9.22 0.36
C SER A 3 -30.10 -8.95 0.65
N ARG A 4 -29.41 -9.94 1.23
CA ARG A 4 -27.97 -9.82 1.54
C ARG A 4 -27.14 -9.70 0.27
N GLU A 5 -27.58 -10.37 -0.78
CA GLU A 5 -26.97 -10.38 -2.11
C GLU A 5 -27.02 -8.98 -2.71
N THR A 6 -28.19 -8.31 -2.68
CA THR A 6 -28.33 -6.93 -3.14
C THR A 6 -27.44 -5.97 -2.35
N VAL A 7 -27.32 -6.17 -1.03
CA VAL A 7 -26.43 -5.33 -0.21
C VAL A 7 -24.96 -5.56 -0.59
N ALA A 8 -24.53 -6.81 -0.74
CA ALA A 8 -23.17 -7.15 -1.12
C ALA A 8 -22.79 -6.61 -2.51
N ASP A 9 -23.71 -6.73 -3.47
CA ASP A 9 -23.56 -6.20 -4.83
C ASP A 9 -23.37 -4.68 -4.83
N ARG A 10 -24.20 -3.94 -4.06
CA ARG A 10 -24.02 -2.49 -3.90
C ARG A 10 -22.68 -2.12 -3.28
N PHE A 11 -22.18 -2.88 -2.32
CA PHE A 11 -20.84 -2.66 -1.79
C PHE A 11 -19.73 -2.97 -2.80
N SER A 12 -19.92 -3.96 -3.68
CA SER A 12 -18.99 -4.24 -4.79
C SER A 12 -18.92 -3.08 -5.76
N PHE A 13 -20.08 -2.60 -6.21
CA PHE A 13 -20.18 -1.43 -7.08
C PHE A 13 -19.48 -0.21 -6.49
N CYS A 14 -19.69 0.09 -5.20
CA CYS A 14 -18.99 1.19 -4.54
C CYS A 14 -17.46 1.03 -4.55
N ARG A 15 -16.94 -0.20 -4.46
CA ARG A 15 -15.50 -0.46 -4.54
C ARG A 15 -14.98 -0.30 -5.96
N GLU A 16 -15.75 -0.69 -6.98
CA GLU A 16 -15.40 -0.46 -8.39
C GLU A 16 -15.26 1.03 -8.70
N VAL A 17 -16.16 1.87 -8.17
CA VAL A 17 -16.03 3.33 -8.26
C VAL A 17 -14.75 3.82 -7.56
N CYS A 18 -14.42 3.30 -6.37
CA CYS A 18 -13.18 3.66 -5.68
C CYS A 18 -11.93 3.24 -6.48
N MET A 19 -11.97 2.09 -7.14
CA MET A 19 -10.88 1.59 -7.99
C MET A 19 -10.69 2.49 -9.20
N ALA A 20 -11.74 2.79 -9.95
CA ALA A 20 -11.67 3.65 -11.13
C ALA A 20 -11.13 5.06 -10.78
N ALA A 21 -11.59 5.65 -9.67
CA ALA A 21 -11.09 6.94 -9.20
C ALA A 21 -9.62 6.89 -8.76
N LEU A 22 -9.17 5.76 -8.21
CA LEU A 22 -7.79 5.56 -7.80
C LEU A 22 -6.87 5.34 -9.01
N ASP A 23 -7.33 4.58 -10.01
CA ASP A 23 -6.62 4.36 -11.27
C ASP A 23 -6.44 5.69 -12.01
N GLU A 24 -7.51 6.48 -12.17
CA GLU A 24 -7.43 7.84 -12.72
C GLU A 24 -6.44 8.71 -11.93
N HIS A 25 -6.47 8.64 -10.59
CA HIS A 25 -5.54 9.38 -9.76
C HIS A 25 -4.08 8.96 -10.02
N PHE A 26 -3.80 7.66 -10.11
CA PHE A 26 -2.44 7.17 -10.32
C PHE A 26 -1.93 7.36 -11.75
N GLU A 27 -2.79 7.32 -12.76
CA GLU A 27 -2.44 7.67 -14.14
C GLU A 27 -2.03 9.14 -14.26
N ASN A 28 -2.66 10.02 -13.46
CA ASN A 28 -2.36 11.45 -13.43
C ASN A 28 -1.32 11.84 -12.37
N THR A 29 -0.69 10.88 -11.69
CA THR A 29 0.32 11.14 -10.66
C THR A 29 1.65 10.51 -11.03
N ASP A 30 2.70 11.33 -11.00
CA ASP A 30 4.07 10.89 -11.25
C ASP A 30 4.52 9.76 -10.29
N LEU A 31 5.65 9.13 -10.62
CA LEU A 31 6.31 8.17 -9.75
C LEU A 31 6.58 8.77 -8.36
N LEU A 32 6.58 7.93 -7.33
CA LEU A 32 6.90 8.36 -5.97
C LEU A 32 8.36 8.79 -5.87
N GLY A 33 8.61 9.88 -5.13
CA GLY A 33 9.95 10.36 -4.83
C GLY A 33 10.56 11.16 -5.97
N GLY A 34 11.87 11.01 -6.15
CA GLY A 34 12.71 11.81 -7.02
C GLY A 34 14.05 12.13 -6.36
N VAL A 35 14.93 12.82 -7.09
CA VAL A 35 16.22 13.25 -6.56
C VAL A 35 15.99 14.15 -5.34
N GLY A 36 16.56 13.76 -4.20
CA GLY A 36 16.43 14.48 -2.93
C GLY A 36 15.16 14.17 -2.14
N GLU A 37 14.30 13.28 -2.63
CA GLU A 37 13.09 12.84 -1.94
C GLU A 37 13.27 11.46 -1.29
N VAL A 38 12.49 11.22 -0.23
CA VAL A 38 12.56 9.99 0.57
C VAL A 38 11.26 9.20 0.49
N VAL A 39 11.38 7.91 0.17
CA VAL A 39 10.27 6.93 0.17
C VAL A 39 10.58 5.80 1.13
N GLU A 40 9.66 5.54 2.07
CA GLU A 40 9.71 4.37 2.94
C GLU A 40 9.03 3.19 2.25
N ILE A 41 9.69 2.03 2.24
CA ILE A 41 9.21 0.80 1.60
C ILE A 41 9.28 -0.36 2.59
N ASP A 42 8.19 -1.13 2.67
CA ASP A 42 8.10 -2.31 3.52
C ASP A 42 7.13 -3.33 2.90
N GLU A 43 7.21 -4.60 3.33
CA GLU A 43 6.29 -5.65 2.91
C GLU A 43 5.41 -6.16 4.04
N CYS A 44 4.16 -6.45 3.69
CA CYS A 44 3.21 -7.04 4.61
C CYS A 44 2.55 -8.27 3.98
N LYS A 45 2.50 -9.37 4.73
CA LYS A 45 1.62 -10.51 4.42
C LYS A 45 0.26 -10.36 5.08
N ILE A 46 -0.82 -10.47 4.31
CA ILE A 46 -2.22 -10.46 4.79
C ILE A 46 -2.81 -11.85 4.63
N GLY A 47 -3.66 -12.30 5.58
CA GLY A 47 -4.32 -13.61 5.51
C GLY A 47 -3.71 -14.68 6.43
N ARG A 48 -3.00 -14.28 7.50
CA ARG A 48 -2.51 -15.24 8.50
C ARG A 48 -3.62 -15.81 9.40
N ARG A 49 -3.43 -17.09 9.74
CA ARG A 49 -4.21 -17.95 10.64
C ARG A 49 -4.77 -17.21 11.86
N LYS A 50 -6.06 -17.41 12.18
CA LYS A 50 -6.60 -17.05 13.50
C LYS A 50 -6.15 -18.12 14.51
N TYR A 51 -5.23 -17.79 15.43
CA TYR A 51 -4.78 -18.67 16.53
C TYR A 51 -4.14 -20.01 16.12
N GLU A 52 -3.44 -20.08 14.98
CA GLU A 52 -2.84 -21.34 14.51
C GLU A 52 -3.82 -22.54 14.40
N ARG A 53 -5.13 -22.29 14.39
CA ARG A 53 -6.19 -23.30 14.27
C ARG A 53 -7.12 -22.92 13.12
N GLY A 54 -7.64 -23.92 12.41
CA GLY A 54 -8.57 -23.73 11.29
C GLY A 54 -7.94 -23.75 9.89
N ARG A 55 -8.76 -23.45 8.87
CA ARG A 55 -8.46 -23.57 7.43
C ARG A 55 -7.20 -22.79 7.05
N ILE A 56 -6.32 -23.42 6.28
CA ILE A 56 -5.16 -22.76 5.66
C ILE A 56 -5.71 -21.79 4.62
N VAL A 57 -5.49 -20.50 4.86
CA VAL A 57 -5.75 -19.43 3.89
C VAL A 57 -4.38 -18.98 3.42
N GLU A 58 -4.12 -19.08 2.12
CA GLU A 58 -2.85 -18.63 1.55
C GLU A 58 -2.81 -17.11 1.59
N GLY A 59 -2.00 -16.53 2.48
CA GLY A 59 -1.95 -15.07 2.58
C GLY A 59 -1.28 -14.41 1.38
N SER A 60 -1.70 -13.20 1.00
CA SER A 60 -1.11 -12.39 -0.07
C SER A 60 -0.01 -11.47 0.47
N TRP A 61 1.15 -11.47 -0.19
CA TRP A 61 2.21 -10.48 0.00
C TRP A 61 1.85 -9.17 -0.71
N ILE A 62 2.08 -8.07 -0.01
CA ILE A 62 1.83 -6.71 -0.50
C ILE A 62 3.08 -5.88 -0.22
N LEU A 63 3.53 -5.15 -1.23
CA LEU A 63 4.54 -4.11 -1.11
C LEU A 63 3.85 -2.77 -0.89
N GLY A 64 4.30 -2.04 0.13
CA GLY A 64 3.81 -0.70 0.40
C GLY A 64 4.92 0.32 0.30
N MET A 65 4.61 1.47 -0.31
CA MET A 65 5.55 2.55 -0.58
C MET A 65 4.90 3.86 -0.18
N ILE A 66 5.47 4.57 0.78
CA ILE A 66 4.95 5.85 1.27
C ILE A 66 6.02 6.93 1.18
N HIS A 67 5.66 8.05 0.57
CA HIS A 67 6.54 9.20 0.55
C HIS A 67 6.58 9.86 1.94
N ARG A 68 7.79 10.12 2.48
CA ARG A 68 7.97 10.65 3.84
C ARG A 68 7.47 12.10 3.99
N GLY A 69 7.88 12.99 3.07
CA GLY A 69 7.40 14.40 3.03
C GLY A 69 5.94 14.57 2.60
N HIS A 70 5.40 13.64 1.80
CA HIS A 70 4.05 13.70 1.26
C HIS A 70 3.27 12.40 1.56
N PRO A 71 2.85 12.10 2.82
CA PRO A 71 2.24 10.82 3.18
C PRO A 71 0.87 10.50 2.55
N ALA A 72 0.32 11.44 1.76
CA ALA A 72 -0.81 11.21 0.87
C ALA A 72 -0.39 10.40 -0.38
N ASN A 73 0.86 10.54 -0.82
CA ASN A 73 1.47 9.78 -1.89
C ASN A 73 1.88 8.42 -1.32
N TYR A 74 0.92 7.50 -1.39
CA TYR A 74 1.00 6.18 -0.80
C TYR A 74 0.48 5.15 -1.80
N ARG A 75 1.30 4.14 -2.09
CA ARG A 75 0.99 3.07 -3.04
C ARG A 75 1.07 1.72 -2.34
N LEU A 76 0.12 0.85 -2.68
CA LEU A 76 0.09 -0.55 -2.27
C LEU A 76 -0.06 -1.41 -3.51
N GLU A 77 0.81 -2.40 -3.66
CA GLU A 77 0.75 -3.35 -4.76
C GLU A 77 0.82 -4.77 -4.22
N ILE A 78 -0.05 -5.65 -4.71
CA ILE A 78 0.01 -7.09 -4.39
C ILE A 78 1.17 -7.68 -5.20
N CYS A 79 2.03 -8.46 -4.54
CA CYS A 79 3.13 -9.13 -5.22
C CYS A 79 2.59 -10.16 -6.24
N PRO A 80 3.02 -10.08 -7.52
CA PRO A 80 2.72 -11.09 -8.52
C PRO A 80 3.07 -12.50 -8.05
N ASP A 81 2.23 -13.47 -8.38
CA ASP A 81 2.35 -14.88 -7.95
C ASP A 81 2.54 -15.08 -6.44
N ASN A 82 2.18 -14.09 -5.61
CA ASN A 82 2.44 -14.09 -4.18
C ASN A 82 3.94 -14.27 -3.82
N LYS A 83 4.85 -13.78 -4.67
CA LYS A 83 6.29 -13.91 -4.50
C LYS A 83 6.90 -12.68 -3.85
N ARG A 84 7.58 -12.87 -2.71
CA ARG A 84 8.38 -11.84 -2.03
C ARG A 84 9.86 -12.13 -2.21
N ASP A 85 10.30 -12.09 -3.46
CA ASP A 85 11.71 -12.20 -3.84
C ASP A 85 12.25 -10.85 -4.32
N LYS A 86 13.58 -10.78 -4.42
CA LYS A 86 14.30 -9.57 -4.77
C LYS A 86 13.88 -9.01 -6.15
N ASP A 87 13.71 -9.87 -7.14
CA ASP A 87 13.44 -9.44 -8.51
C ASP A 87 12.02 -8.89 -8.64
N THR A 88 11.05 -9.55 -8.00
CA THR A 88 9.66 -9.10 -7.92
C THR A 88 9.58 -7.74 -7.24
N LEU A 89 10.22 -7.58 -6.07
CA LEU A 89 10.17 -6.31 -5.34
C LEU A 89 10.90 -5.20 -6.07
N LEU A 90 12.05 -5.48 -6.69
CA LEU A 90 12.76 -4.51 -7.51
C LEU A 90 11.92 -4.06 -8.72
N ALA A 91 11.21 -4.97 -9.38
CA ALA A 91 10.33 -4.65 -10.49
C ALA A 91 9.19 -3.72 -10.04
N LEU A 92 8.60 -3.98 -8.87
CA LEU A 92 7.56 -3.13 -8.30
C LEU A 92 8.10 -1.75 -7.89
N ILE A 93 9.29 -1.69 -7.30
CA ILE A 93 9.96 -0.41 -6.97
C ILE A 93 10.17 0.41 -8.24
N LYS A 94 10.72 -0.19 -9.30
CA LYS A 94 10.93 0.50 -10.59
C LYS A 94 9.63 0.97 -11.24
N LYS A 95 8.54 0.22 -11.07
CA LYS A 95 7.22 0.60 -11.56
C LYS A 95 6.67 1.85 -10.86
N HIS A 96 6.97 2.03 -9.57
CA HIS A 96 6.28 3.03 -8.74
C HIS A 96 7.15 4.15 -8.21
N VAL A 97 8.48 4.02 -8.20
CA VAL A 97 9.43 4.93 -7.55
C VAL A 97 10.41 5.51 -8.58
N ALA A 98 10.53 6.83 -8.60
CA ALA A 98 11.41 7.54 -9.51
C ALA A 98 12.89 7.20 -9.25
N PRO A 99 13.73 7.01 -10.28
CA PRO A 99 15.17 6.90 -10.10
C PRO A 99 15.75 8.12 -9.38
N GLY A 100 16.82 7.91 -8.61
CA GLY A 100 17.44 8.94 -7.77
C GLY A 100 16.76 9.17 -6.41
N THR A 101 15.65 8.46 -6.14
CA THR A 101 14.98 8.48 -4.84
C THR A 101 15.83 7.84 -3.76
N GLU A 102 15.79 8.42 -2.57
CA GLU A 102 16.29 7.80 -1.36
C GLU A 102 15.25 6.85 -0.77
N ILE A 103 15.56 5.56 -0.72
CA ILE A 103 14.68 4.51 -0.24
C ILE A 103 15.08 4.12 1.17
N HIS A 104 14.13 4.22 2.10
CA HIS A 104 14.26 3.73 3.48
C HIS A 104 13.54 2.39 3.58
N THR A 105 14.26 1.31 3.84
CA THR A 105 13.66 -0.02 4.04
C THR A 105 14.01 -0.58 5.41
N ASP A 106 13.33 -1.67 5.77
CA ASP A 106 13.82 -2.55 6.81
C ASP A 106 15.19 -3.16 6.43
N CYS A 107 15.78 -3.89 7.37
CA CYS A 107 17.08 -4.51 7.17
C CYS A 107 17.08 -5.80 6.33
N TRP A 108 16.03 -6.05 5.53
CA TRP A 108 15.96 -7.26 4.72
C TRP A 108 17.02 -7.29 3.60
N LYS A 109 17.69 -8.45 3.47
CA LYS A 109 18.83 -8.63 2.55
C LYS A 109 18.48 -8.47 1.07
N GLY A 110 17.20 -8.58 0.70
CA GLY A 110 16.78 -8.40 -0.69
C GLY A 110 17.05 -6.99 -1.23
N TYR A 111 17.17 -6.00 -0.34
CA TYR A 111 17.37 -4.59 -0.70
C TYR A 111 18.83 -4.16 -0.89
N ILE A 112 19.80 -5.02 -0.56
CA ILE A 112 21.24 -4.67 -0.50
C ILE A 112 21.81 -4.06 -1.80
N ASN A 113 21.19 -4.30 -2.96
CA ASN A 113 21.70 -3.83 -4.26
C ASN A 113 20.81 -2.74 -4.90
N LEU A 114 20.00 -2.01 -4.13
CA LEU A 114 19.17 -0.92 -4.67
C LEU A 114 20.01 0.24 -5.25
N ASP A 115 21.19 0.49 -4.68
CA ASP A 115 22.23 1.40 -5.17
C ASP A 115 22.60 1.14 -6.64
N LYS A 116 22.78 -0.12 -7.01
CA LYS A 116 23.10 -0.56 -8.38
C LYS A 116 21.95 -0.35 -9.36
N HIS A 117 20.76 0.00 -8.87
CA HIS A 117 19.57 0.23 -9.68
C HIS A 117 19.16 1.71 -9.70
N GLY A 118 20.03 2.61 -9.24
CA GLY A 118 19.82 4.06 -9.30
C GLY A 118 19.02 4.62 -8.13
N TYR A 119 18.98 3.92 -6.99
CA TYR A 119 18.31 4.38 -5.78
C TYR A 119 19.32 4.57 -4.64
N GLY A 120 19.23 5.67 -3.90
CA GLY A 120 19.95 5.76 -2.62
C GLY A 120 19.32 4.79 -1.65
N HIS A 121 20.06 3.88 -1.03
CA HIS A 121 19.49 2.93 -0.07
C HIS A 121 19.98 3.21 1.34
N PHE A 122 19.04 3.49 2.23
CA PHE A 122 19.29 3.68 3.64
C PHE A 122 18.45 2.71 4.46
N ARG A 123 19.02 2.26 5.56
CA ARG A 123 18.42 1.32 6.51
C ARG A 123 18.87 1.71 7.91
N PRO A 124 18.05 1.50 8.95
CA PRO A 124 18.47 1.79 10.31
C PRO A 124 19.76 1.05 10.64
N PHE A 125 20.77 1.76 11.15
CA PHE A 125 22.02 1.14 11.60
C PHE A 125 22.25 1.37 13.11
N PRO A 126 22.63 0.32 13.87
CA PRO A 126 22.47 -1.10 13.55
C PRO A 126 21.00 -1.48 13.33
N CYS A 127 20.78 -2.58 12.62
CA CYS A 127 19.44 -3.06 12.26
C CYS A 127 18.52 -3.43 13.43
N GLU A 128 19.10 -3.57 14.62
CA GLU A 128 18.31 -3.76 15.84
C GLU A 128 17.61 -2.46 16.28
N ASN A 129 18.09 -1.30 15.80
CA ASN A 129 17.50 -0.01 16.10
C ASN A 129 16.31 0.24 15.16
N PHE A 130 15.12 0.45 15.74
CA PHE A 130 13.91 0.85 15.01
C PHE A 130 13.98 2.28 14.44
N VAL A 131 14.95 3.07 14.91
CA VAL A 131 15.29 4.41 14.43
C VAL A 131 16.80 4.54 14.53
N ASP A 132 17.45 4.91 13.44
CA ASP A 132 18.86 5.28 13.50
C ASP A 132 19.01 6.64 14.22
N PRO A 133 19.69 6.72 15.37
CA PRO A 133 19.78 7.95 16.14
C PRO A 133 20.64 9.03 15.48
N GLU A 134 21.53 8.67 14.54
CA GLU A 134 22.41 9.61 13.85
C GLU A 134 21.78 10.11 12.55
N THR A 135 21.16 9.22 11.78
CA THR A 135 20.58 9.54 10.47
C THR A 135 19.07 9.75 10.49
N ASN A 136 18.41 9.43 11.61
CA ASN A 136 16.94 9.46 11.79
C ASN A 136 16.17 8.69 10.69
N VAL A 137 16.80 7.64 10.16
CA VAL A 137 16.22 6.69 9.21
C VAL A 137 15.29 5.74 9.95
N HIS A 138 14.05 5.60 9.47
CA HIS A 138 13.05 4.69 10.02
C HIS A 138 11.94 4.37 9.00
N THR A 139 11.21 3.29 9.22
CA THR A 139 10.05 2.84 8.41
C THR A 139 8.70 2.98 9.13
N GLN A 140 8.62 3.83 10.14
CA GLN A 140 7.45 3.96 11.02
C GLN A 140 6.17 4.38 10.28
N ASN A 141 6.27 5.20 9.22
CA ASN A 141 5.07 5.65 8.51
C ASN A 141 4.43 4.48 7.76
N ILE A 142 5.24 3.67 7.08
CA ILE A 142 4.73 2.49 6.38
C ILE A 142 4.25 1.42 7.36
N GLU A 143 5.00 1.16 8.43
CA GLU A 143 4.64 0.19 9.47
C GLU A 143 3.31 0.53 10.16
N SER A 144 3.14 1.80 10.54
CA SER A 144 1.90 2.26 11.15
C SER A 144 0.71 2.14 10.19
N SER A 145 0.94 2.32 8.89
CA SER A 145 -0.10 2.16 7.86
C SER A 145 -0.66 0.74 7.81
N TRP A 146 0.17 -0.28 8.05
CA TRP A 146 -0.25 -1.68 8.03
C TRP A 146 -1.31 -1.98 9.08
N ARG A 147 -1.21 -1.36 10.26
CA ARG A 147 -2.22 -1.50 11.32
C ARG A 147 -3.59 -1.03 10.83
N TRP A 148 -3.65 0.12 10.17
CA TRP A 148 -4.90 0.69 9.65
C TRP A 148 -5.49 -0.13 8.52
N MET A 149 -4.62 -0.60 7.61
CA MET A 149 -5.01 -1.50 6.53
C MET A 149 -5.59 -2.80 7.07
N ARG A 150 -4.91 -3.49 8.01
CA ARG A 150 -5.44 -4.72 8.63
C ARG A 150 -6.78 -4.50 9.31
N ARG A 151 -6.97 -3.36 9.99
CA ARG A 151 -8.26 -2.99 10.62
C ARG A 151 -9.37 -2.74 9.59
N HIS A 152 -9.03 -2.21 8.42
CA HIS A 152 -9.99 -2.06 7.33
C HIS A 152 -10.42 -3.44 6.80
N LEU A 153 -9.46 -4.32 6.53
CA LEU A 153 -9.71 -5.65 5.98
C LEU A 153 -10.41 -6.60 6.95
N SER A 154 -10.21 -6.45 8.26
CA SER A 154 -10.90 -7.27 9.27
C SER A 154 -12.42 -7.05 9.31
N ARG A 155 -12.96 -6.08 8.57
CA ARG A 155 -14.39 -5.77 8.50
C ARG A 155 -15.15 -6.54 7.42
N GLY A 156 -14.59 -7.65 6.95
CA GLY A 156 -15.26 -8.56 6.01
C GLY A 156 -14.60 -8.65 4.64
N ALA A 157 -13.31 -8.30 4.51
CA ALA A 157 -12.58 -8.54 3.27
C ALA A 157 -12.36 -10.05 3.07
N HIS A 158 -12.94 -10.58 2.00
CA HIS A 158 -12.61 -11.92 1.51
C HIS A 158 -11.34 -11.87 0.67
N GLN A 159 -10.58 -12.97 0.67
CA GLN A 159 -9.29 -13.04 -0.03
C GLN A 159 -9.42 -12.76 -1.54
N GLU A 160 -10.48 -13.27 -2.16
CA GLU A 160 -10.77 -13.09 -3.59
C GLU A 160 -10.95 -11.60 -3.97
N ASN A 161 -11.35 -10.76 -3.02
CA ASN A 161 -11.61 -9.34 -3.25
C ASN A 161 -10.57 -8.43 -2.56
N ILE A 162 -9.41 -8.98 -2.16
CA ILE A 162 -8.38 -8.19 -1.47
C ILE A 162 -7.97 -6.95 -2.26
N ALA A 163 -7.82 -7.06 -3.59
CA ALA A 163 -7.46 -5.94 -4.44
C ALA A 163 -8.48 -4.79 -4.33
N GLN A 164 -9.77 -5.10 -4.47
CA GLN A 164 -10.83 -4.09 -4.35
C GLN A 164 -10.83 -3.41 -2.97
N HIS A 165 -10.59 -4.18 -1.90
CA HIS A 165 -10.52 -3.63 -0.55
C HIS A 165 -9.26 -2.79 -0.30
N LEU A 166 -8.12 -3.12 -0.92
CA LEU A 166 -6.93 -2.29 -0.87
C LEU A 166 -7.15 -0.96 -1.59
N CYS A 167 -7.78 -0.98 -2.77
CA CYS A 167 -8.16 0.23 -3.49
C CYS A 167 -9.14 1.09 -2.69
N GLU A 168 -10.20 0.49 -2.12
CA GLU A 168 -11.12 1.21 -1.23
C GLU A 168 -10.38 1.84 -0.03
N PHE A 169 -9.45 1.11 0.58
CA PHE A 169 -8.64 1.61 1.68
C PHE A 169 -7.79 2.82 1.28
N LEU A 170 -7.08 2.73 0.15
CA LEU A 170 -6.24 3.81 -0.39
C LEU A 170 -7.08 5.05 -0.73
N TRP A 171 -8.18 4.85 -1.47
CA TRP A 171 -9.09 5.92 -1.83
C TRP A 171 -9.64 6.63 -0.59
N ARG A 172 -10.16 5.88 0.40
CA ARG A 172 -10.67 6.48 1.66
C ARG A 172 -9.58 7.23 2.42
N ARG A 173 -8.34 6.75 2.40
CA ARG A 173 -7.21 7.42 3.04
C ARG A 173 -6.92 8.75 2.34
N GLY A 174 -6.85 8.77 1.01
CA GLY A 174 -6.65 9.99 0.22
C GLY A 174 -7.74 11.02 0.47
N VAL A 175 -9.00 10.61 0.40
CA VAL A 175 -10.16 11.50 0.65
C VAL A 175 -10.11 12.13 2.04
N ARG A 176 -9.80 11.34 3.08
CA ARG A 176 -9.67 11.86 4.46
C ARG A 176 -8.50 12.80 4.63
N LYS A 177 -7.38 12.57 3.94
CA LYS A 177 -6.22 13.47 3.96
C LYS A 177 -6.52 14.82 3.32
N LEU A 178 -7.41 14.85 2.34
CA LEU A 178 -7.96 16.08 1.75
C LEU A 178 -9.08 16.72 2.60
N ASN A 179 -9.34 16.20 3.81
CA ASN A 179 -10.41 16.64 4.70
C ASN A 179 -11.81 16.63 4.06
N LYS A 180 -12.04 15.71 3.13
CA LYS A 180 -13.33 15.53 2.45
C LYS A 180 -14.13 14.40 3.09
N ASP A 181 -15.45 14.49 2.97
CA ASP A 181 -16.34 13.42 3.39
C ASP A 181 -16.31 12.26 2.36
N PRO A 182 -16.01 11.01 2.78
CA PRO A 182 -15.97 9.87 1.87
C PRO A 182 -17.29 9.61 1.16
N PHE A 183 -18.44 9.78 1.83
CA PHE A 183 -19.70 9.48 1.16
C PHE A 183 -20.00 10.50 0.05
N LYS A 184 -19.79 11.79 0.30
CA LYS A 184 -19.92 12.84 -0.71
C LYS A 184 -18.95 12.65 -1.87
N GLN A 185 -17.69 12.31 -1.58
CA GLN A 185 -16.69 12.08 -2.63
C GLN A 185 -17.05 10.85 -3.48
N LEU A 186 -17.57 9.77 -2.88
CA LEU A 186 -18.03 8.60 -3.63
C LEU A 186 -19.11 8.95 -4.64
N ILE A 187 -20.06 9.82 -4.26
CA ILE A 187 -21.13 10.27 -5.18
C ILE A 187 -20.54 11.08 -6.33
N ILE A 188 -19.53 11.92 -6.06
CA ILE A 188 -18.85 12.71 -7.09
C ILE A 188 -18.11 11.78 -8.05
N ASP A 189 -17.35 10.83 -7.54
CA ASP A 189 -16.57 9.91 -8.36
C ASP A 189 -17.48 8.98 -9.18
N ASN A 190 -18.59 8.52 -8.61
CA ASN A 190 -19.58 7.72 -9.32
C ASN A 190 -20.14 8.44 -10.56
N LYS A 191 -20.39 9.75 -10.47
CA LYS A 191 -20.87 10.58 -11.60
C LYS A 191 -19.83 10.83 -12.68
N LYS A 192 -18.55 10.59 -12.39
CA LYS A 192 -17.48 10.68 -13.39
C LYS A 192 -17.33 9.39 -14.17
N CYS A 193 -17.53 8.26 -13.49
CA CYS A 193 -17.45 6.93 -14.10
C CYS A 193 -18.69 6.59 -14.94
N TYR A 194 -19.86 7.12 -14.58
CA TYR A 194 -21.17 6.83 -15.19
C TYR A 194 -22.05 8.08 -15.29
#